data_AF-A0A662LSG7-F1
#
_entry.id   AF-A0A662LSG7-F1
#
_cell.length_a   1.000
_cell.length_b   1.000
_cell.length_c   1.000
_cell.angle_alpha   90.00
_cell.angle_beta   90.00
_cell.angle_gamma   90.00
#
_symmetry.space_group_name_H-M   'P 1'
#
loop_
_entity.id
_entity.type
_entity.pdbx_description
1 polymer ?
#
loop_
_entity_poly.entity_id
_entity_poly.type
_entity_poly.pdbx_seq_one_letter_code
_entity_poly.pdbx_strand_id
1 'polypeptide(L)' 'MEEKICNKCHTTFSPVENSQGIVIDNNIFICEDCHQHNDDEKSFEEFSSSKQVLNNEMPIALWLIKEQNKGKSFMSRKK' A
#
# COMPACT_ATOMS: atom_id res chain seq x y z
N MET A 1 12.09 -0.29 10.75
CA MET A 1 11.39 -0.10 9.46
C MET A 1 11.40 1.39 9.20
N GLU A 2 11.80 1.83 8.02
CA GLU A 2 11.99 3.26 7.74
C GLU A 2 10.66 3.99 7.58
N GLU A 3 10.60 5.23 8.06
CA GLU A 3 9.50 6.16 7.79
C GLU A 3 9.40 6.44 6.28
N LYS A 4 8.19 6.76 5.82
CA LYS A 4 7.89 7.10 4.42
C LYS A 4 7.21 8.45 4.34
N ILE A 5 7.33 9.10 3.19
CA ILE A 5 6.72 10.40 2.94
C ILE A 5 5.47 10.18 2.10
N CYS A 6 4.35 10.73 2.55
CA CYS A 6 3.12 10.74 1.78
C CYS A 6 3.29 11.62 0.55
N ASN A 7 3.03 11.08 -0.64
CA ASN A 7 3.14 11.83 -1.90
C ASN A 7 2.02 12.87 -2.10
N LYS A 8 0.96 12.83 -1.28
CA LYS A 8 -0.15 13.80 -1.33
C LYS A 8 0.05 14.97 -0.36
N CYS A 9 0.29 14.69 0.92
CA CYS A 9 0.41 15.72 1.95
C CYS A 9 1.87 16.04 2.35
N HIS A 10 2.85 15.31 1.81
CA HIS A 10 4.28 15.44 2.14
C HIS A 10 4.63 15.19 3.62
N THR A 11 3.70 14.66 4.41
CA THR A 11 3.92 14.28 5.81
C THR A 11 4.72 12.97 5.87
N THR A 12 5.71 12.93 6.77
CA THR A 12 6.42 11.71 7.15
C THR A 12 5.56 10.86 8.06
N PHE A 13 5.46 9.57 7.79
CA PHE A 13 4.64 8.65 8.57
C PHE A 13 5.27 7.26 8.67
N SER A 14 4.89 6.51 9.70
CA SER A 14 5.28 5.11 9.87
C SER A 14 4.36 4.20 9.04
N PRO A 15 4.88 3.42 8.07
CA PRO A 15 4.08 2.47 7.31
C PRO A 15 3.38 1.43 8.19
N VAL A 16 3.95 1.10 9.34
CA VAL A 16 3.37 0.12 10.29
C VAL A 16 2.11 0.67 10.94
N GLU A 17 2.11 1.96 11.28
CA GLU A 17 0.97 2.63 11.91
C GLU A 17 -0.08 3.07 10.88
N ASN A 18 0.33 3.30 9.62
CA ASN A 18 -0.54 3.68 8.51
C ASN A 18 -0.81 2.48 7.59
N SER A 19 -1.21 1.35 8.18
CA SER A 19 -1.35 0.08 7.45
C SER A 19 -2.45 0.11 6.37
N GLN A 20 -3.44 1.00 6.50
CA GLN A 20 -4.52 1.19 5.53
C GLN A 20 -4.19 2.22 4.44
N GLY A 21 -3.05 2.89 4.52
CA GLY A 21 -2.58 3.70 3.40
C GLY A 21 -2.22 2.83 2.19
N ILE A 22 -1.83 3.48 1.10
CA ILE A 22 -1.59 2.82 -0.18
C ILE A 22 -0.16 3.03 -0.66
N VAL A 23 0.38 2.00 -1.31
CA VAL A 23 1.63 2.04 -2.05
C VAL A 23 1.37 1.80 -3.52
N ILE A 24 1.88 2.68 -4.38
CA ILE A 24 1.82 2.55 -5.84
C ILE A 24 3.23 2.26 -6.36
N ASP A 25 3.35 1.21 -7.16
CA ASP A 25 4.61 0.77 -7.79
C ASP A 25 5.78 0.54 -6.81
N ASN A 26 5.46 0.22 -5.56
CA ASN A 26 6.40 0.04 -4.43
C ASN A 26 7.24 1.28 -4.05
N ASN A 27 6.98 2.45 -4.66
CA ASN A 27 7.80 3.65 -4.48
C ASN A 27 7.00 4.87 -4.02
N ILE A 28 5.71 4.94 -4.37
CA ILE A 28 4.85 6.07 -4.04
C ILE A 28 4.00 5.66 -2.85
N PHE A 29 4.12 6.38 -1.74
CA PHE A 29 3.39 6.09 -0.51
C PHE A 29 2.31 7.16 -0.29
N ILE A 30 1.13 6.74 0.13
CA ILE A 30 -0.01 7.61 0.48
C ILE A 30 -0.45 7.20 1.88
N CYS A 31 -0.47 8.15 2.82
CA CYS A 31 -0.92 7.89 4.19
C CYS A 31 -2.42 7.58 4.23
N GLU A 32 -2.86 6.99 5.34
CA GLU A 32 -4.25 6.59 5.56
C GLU A 32 -5.20 7.79 5.47
N ASP A 33 -4.86 8.91 6.08
CA ASP A 33 -5.69 10.14 6.04
C ASP A 33 -5.94 10.60 4.59
N CYS A 34 -4.88 10.63 3.77
CA CYS A 34 -4.96 11.04 2.37
C CYS A 34 -5.68 10.02 1.49
N HIS A 35 -5.71 8.75 1.90
CA HIS A 35 -6.45 7.71 1.24
C HIS A 35 -7.95 7.83 1.57
N GLN A 36 -8.30 7.88 2.86
CA GLN A 36 -9.68 7.99 3.35
C GLN A 36 -10.39 9.27 2.87
N HIS A 37 -9.70 10.42 2.81
CA HIS A 37 -10.30 11.67 2.31
C HIS A 37 -10.65 11.65 0.82
N ASN A 38 -10.21 10.64 0.04
CA ASN A 38 -10.67 10.46 -1.34
C ASN A 38 -11.86 9.49 -1.45
N ASP A 39 -12.16 8.72 -0.40
CA ASP A 39 -13.26 7.74 -0.36
C ASP A 39 -14.60 8.39 -0.03
N ASP A 40 -14.62 9.50 0.74
CA ASP A 40 -15.85 10.20 1.15
C ASP A 40 -16.67 10.76 -0.02
N GLU A 41 -16.10 10.90 -1.23
CA GLU A 41 -16.83 11.40 -2.39
C GLU A 41 -17.18 10.35 -3.47
N LYS A 42 -16.70 9.10 -3.40
CA LYS A 42 -17.09 8.08 -4.40
C LYS A 42 -16.71 6.64 -4.01
N SER A 43 -17.76 5.83 -3.88
CA SER A 43 -17.80 4.50 -4.48
C SER A 43 -16.95 3.37 -3.86
N PHE A 44 -17.37 2.88 -2.69
CA PHE A 44 -17.10 1.49 -2.30
C PHE A 44 -17.72 0.46 -3.28
N GLU A 45 -18.74 0.85 -4.07
CA GLU A 45 -19.38 -0.03 -5.07
C GLU A 45 -18.75 0.02 -6.48
N GLU A 46 -17.92 1.02 -6.80
CA GLU A 46 -17.36 1.19 -8.16
C GLU A 46 -15.92 0.67 -8.29
N PHE A 47 -15.23 0.44 -7.16
CA PHE A 47 -13.93 -0.24 -7.13
C PHE A 47 -14.02 -1.73 -7.52
N SER A 48 -15.22 -2.32 -7.44
CA SER A 48 -15.44 -3.73 -7.79
C SER A 48 -15.67 -3.98 -9.29
N SER A 49 -15.93 -2.94 -10.10
CA SER A 49 -16.46 -3.14 -11.46
C SER A 49 -15.83 -2.32 -12.58
N SER A 50 -14.88 -1.40 -12.34
CA SER A 50 -14.34 -0.58 -13.43
C SER A 50 -12.83 -0.35 -13.37
N LYS A 51 -12.18 -0.93 -14.39
CA LYS A 51 -11.06 -0.35 -15.17
C LYS A 51 -9.65 -0.45 -14.60
N GLN A 52 -8.91 -1.41 -15.17
CA GLN A 52 -7.69 -1.14 -15.94
C GLN A 52 -6.92 0.13 -15.54
N VAL A 53 -6.12 0.04 -14.49
CA VAL A 53 -4.89 0.82 -14.42
C VAL A 53 -3.78 -0.15 -14.09
N LEU A 54 -2.80 -0.22 -14.98
CA LEU A 54 -1.56 -0.98 -14.89
C LEU A 54 -0.63 -0.50 -13.75
N ASN A 55 -1.19 0.04 -12.67
CA ASN A 55 -0.43 0.52 -11.53
C ASN A 55 -0.49 -0.56 -10.46
N ASN A 56 0.67 -1.00 -9.98
CA ASN A 56 0.76 -1.98 -8.89
C ASN A 56 0.42 -1.30 -7.56
N GLU A 57 -0.84 -0.89 -7.43
CA GLU A 57 -1.41 -0.32 -6.22
C GLU A 57 -1.68 -1.44 -5.22
N MET A 58 -1.20 -1.27 -3.99
CA MET A 58 -1.46 -2.20 -2.91
C MET A 58 -1.53 -1.47 -1.57
N PRO A 59 -2.35 -1.96 -0.62
CA PRO A 59 -2.30 -1.49 0.75
C PRO A 59 -0.90 -1.61 1.34
N ILE A 60 -0.52 -0.65 2.19
CA ILE A 60 0.76 -0.65 2.90
C ILE A 60 0.93 -1.95 3.69
N ALA A 61 -0.13 -2.47 4.33
CA ALA A 61 -0.09 -3.76 5.00
C ALA A 61 0.42 -4.91 4.09
N LEU A 62 -0.04 -4.97 2.84
CA LEU A 62 0.40 -6.00 1.89
C LEU A 62 1.84 -5.75 1.41
N TRP A 63 2.20 -4.49 1.19
CA TRP A 63 3.58 -4.12 0.87
C TRP A 63 4.54 -4.50 2.00
N LEU A 64 4.16 -4.28 3.25
CA LEU A 64 4.93 -4.66 4.44
C LEU A 64 5.18 -6.18 4.49
N ILE A 65 4.14 -6.98 4.26
CA ILE A 65 4.26 -8.44 4.18
C ILE A 65 5.19 -8.83 3.02
N LYS A 66 5.03 -8.20 1.86
CA LYS A 66 5.88 -8.44 0.69
C LYS A 66 7.34 -8.13 0.99
N GLU A 67 7.65 -6.99 1.61
CA GLU A 67 9.01 -6.62 2.00
C GLU A 67 9.57 -7.55 3.09
N GLN A 68 8.76 -7.98 4.06
CA GLN A 68 9.18 -8.97 5.06
C GLN A 68 9.48 -10.35 4.47
N ASN A 69 8.85 -10.67 3.33
CA ASN A 69 9.07 -11.92 2.59
C ASN A 69 10.14 -11.78 1.50
N LYS A 70 10.55 -10.56 1.15
CA LYS A 70 11.58 -10.26 0.16
C LYS A 70 12.94 -10.69 0.69
N GLY A 71 13.35 -11.91 0.34
CA GLY A 71 14.59 -12.54 0.81
C GLY A 71 14.36 -13.77 1.68
N LYS A 72 13.13 -14.03 2.12
CA LYS A 72 12.75 -15.36 2.60
C LYS A 72 12.51 -16.22 1.37
N SER A 73 13.59 -16.79 0.82
CA SER A 73 13.45 -17.97 -0.04
C SER A 73 12.64 -18.97 0.78
N PHE A 74 11.40 -19.24 0.39
CA PHE A 74 10.63 -20.34 0.95
C PHE A 74 11.55 -21.54 0.83
N MET A 75 12.13 -21.97 1.97
CA MET A 75 12.96 -23.16 2.00
C MET A 75 12.10 -24.24 1.34
N SER A 76 12.52 -24.65 0.14
CA SER A 76 11.93 -25.77 -0.56
C SER A 76 11.83 -26.86 0.48
N ARG A 77 10.61 -27.35 0.76
CA ARG A 77 10.42 -28.58 1.52
C ARG A 77 11.30 -29.63 0.85
N LYS A 78 12.49 -29.85 1.41
CA LYS A 78 13.42 -30.87 0.97
C LYS A 78 13.07 -32.11 1.77
N LYS A 79 12.46 -33.04 1.04
CA LYS A 79 12.16 -34.44 1.36
C LYS A 79 11.01 -34.68 2.33
#